data_AF-A0A835YB45-F1
#
_entry.id   AF-A0A835YB45-F1
#
_cell.length_a   1.000
_cell.length_b   1.000
_cell.length_c   1.000
_cell.angle_alpha   90.00
_cell.angle_beta   90.00
_cell.angle_gamma   90.00
#
_symmetry.space_group_name_H-M   'P 1'
#
loop_
_entity.id
_entity.type
_entity.pdbx_description
1 polymer ?
#
loop_
_entity_poly.entity_id
_entity_poly.type
_entity_poly.pdbx_seq_one_letter_code
_entity_poly.pdbx_strand_id
1 'polypeptide(L)'
;MVAHMDREGLGAAQGLGEGEGPVNEPGTETAAVGSAQGEELVGAEPAQQAAAGGHSRSPPTSAAAGAHSGNGGAALTSSSEAAAQDAAVAAAVLLLRPPPPANSAAAAAAGAWLSARVRSLPVLVGPDYYGAKQSLLAAEALLLRALGFEVCVAQPFAFLLNAARCLRLPPGQTRLALALLNDLWLGTRLGTLGAAQQQRAVAAVLEAAARLSGQPVWVPPRATEAGLRGWWQLLGVGAEEAEMEALVGAVLQALVGIHRAAETGGAQAA
;
A
#
# COMPACT_ATOMS: atom_id res chain seq x y z
N MET A 1 -53.67 -36.74 3.10
CA MET A 1 -53.05 -37.59 2.06
C MET A 1 -51.56 -37.29 2.10
N VAL A 2 -50.81 -38.23 2.68
CA VAL A 2 -49.43 -38.08 3.18
C VAL A 2 -48.47 -38.75 2.19
N ALA A 3 -47.33 -38.11 1.92
CA ALA A 3 -46.09 -38.72 1.44
C ALA A 3 -44.99 -37.68 1.74
N HIS A 4 -44.20 -37.75 2.81
CA HIS A 4 -43.15 -38.72 3.16
C HIS A 4 -42.26 -39.11 1.97
N MET A 5 -41.13 -38.40 1.82
CA MET A 5 -39.94 -38.91 1.16
C MET A 5 -38.80 -38.88 2.17
N ASP A 6 -38.58 -40.03 2.80
CA ASP A 6 -37.28 -40.41 3.34
C ASP A 6 -36.44 -41.00 2.20
N ARG A 7 -35.16 -40.63 2.17
CA ARG A 7 -34.15 -41.44 1.49
C ARG A 7 -32.82 -41.31 2.22
N GLU A 8 -32.68 -42.15 3.23
CA GLU A 8 -31.39 -42.65 3.69
C GLU A 8 -30.77 -43.58 2.63
N GLY A 9 -29.43 -43.65 2.61
CA GLY A 9 -28.74 -44.88 2.24
C GLY A 9 -27.51 -44.73 1.34
N LEU A 10 -26.40 -45.33 1.79
CA LEU A 10 -25.08 -45.55 1.18
C LEU A 10 -24.04 -44.45 1.51
N GLY A 11 -22.92 -44.73 2.17
CA GLY A 11 -22.33 -46.00 2.58
C GLY A 11 -20.93 -45.79 3.15
N ALA A 12 -20.55 -46.71 4.02
CA ALA A 12 -19.33 -46.88 4.79
C ALA A 12 -17.99 -46.44 4.17
N ALA A 13 -17.15 -45.81 5.01
CA ALA A 13 -15.70 -46.03 5.02
C ALA A 13 -15.22 -46.10 6.47
N GLN A 14 -15.01 -47.32 6.95
CA GLN A 14 -14.21 -47.61 8.14
C GLN A 14 -12.72 -47.53 7.78
N GLY A 15 -11.93 -46.91 8.64
CA GLY A 15 -10.47 -46.88 8.55
C GLY A 15 -9.88 -46.48 9.89
N LEU A 16 -9.61 -47.51 10.71
CA LEU A 16 -8.98 -47.45 12.02
C LEU A 16 -7.55 -46.89 11.93
N GLY A 17 -7.15 -46.15 12.97
CA GLY A 17 -5.80 -45.66 13.15
C GLY A 17 -5.64 -44.99 14.51
N GLU A 18 -5.70 -45.80 15.56
CA GLU A 18 -5.36 -45.43 16.93
C GLU A 18 -3.91 -44.98 17.02
N GLY A 19 -3.69 -43.84 17.68
CA GLY A 19 -2.37 -43.27 17.91
C GLY A 19 -2.43 -42.39 19.16
N GLU A 20 -2.66 -43.02 20.31
CA GLU A 20 -2.45 -42.41 21.62
C GLU A 20 -0.95 -42.11 21.81
N GLY A 21 -0.61 -40.82 21.80
CA GLY A 21 0.70 -40.31 22.19
C GLY A 21 0.60 -39.57 23.51
N PRO A 22 1.51 -39.79 24.47
CA PRO A 22 1.35 -39.33 25.84
C PRO A 22 1.48 -37.81 26.01
N VAL A 23 0.59 -37.32 26.88
CA VAL A 23 0.55 -35.99 27.48
C VAL A 23 1.83 -35.74 28.28
N ASN A 24 2.55 -34.67 27.93
CA ASN A 24 3.62 -34.10 28.74
C ASN A 24 3.31 -32.62 28.99
N GLU A 25 2.72 -32.33 30.14
CA GLU A 25 2.90 -31.07 30.87
C GLU A 25 3.74 -31.41 32.11
N PRO A 26 4.79 -30.64 32.46
CA PRO A 26 4.56 -29.40 33.21
C PRO A 26 5.58 -28.28 32.95
N GLY A 27 5.21 -27.03 33.27
CA GLY A 27 6.15 -25.91 33.24
C GLY A 27 5.53 -24.56 33.55
N THR A 28 4.92 -24.42 34.73
CA THR A 28 4.51 -23.13 35.31
C THR A 28 5.75 -22.35 35.79
N GLU A 29 6.36 -21.56 34.91
CA GLU A 29 7.30 -20.52 35.32
C GLU A 29 6.55 -19.20 35.55
N THR A 30 6.42 -18.89 36.83
CA THR A 30 6.03 -17.59 37.36
C THR A 30 7.27 -16.70 37.40
N ALA A 31 7.29 -15.62 36.62
CA ALA A 31 8.35 -14.61 36.71
C ALA A 31 7.76 -13.19 36.73
N ALA A 32 7.76 -12.65 37.95
CA ALA A 32 8.05 -11.27 38.35
C ALA A 32 7.47 -10.10 37.52
N VAL A 33 6.45 -9.49 38.12
CA VAL A 33 6.09 -8.08 37.96
C VAL A 33 7.23 -7.23 38.53
N GLY A 34 8.02 -6.62 37.64
CA GLY A 34 9.01 -5.60 37.98
C GLY A 34 8.39 -4.21 37.88
N SER A 35 8.04 -3.64 39.02
CA SER A 35 7.71 -2.22 39.19
C SER A 35 8.96 -1.36 38.96
N ALA A 36 9.00 -0.58 37.89
CA ALA A 36 9.94 0.51 37.75
C ALA A 36 9.23 1.84 38.05
N GLN A 37 9.43 2.30 39.27
CA GLN A 37 9.37 3.70 39.69
C GLN A 37 10.31 4.50 38.75
N GLY A 38 9.88 5.62 38.18
CA GLY A 38 10.02 6.91 38.85
C GLY A 38 11.39 7.52 38.56
N GLU A 39 11.50 8.26 37.44
CA GLU A 39 12.54 9.30 37.31
C GLU A 39 11.90 10.57 36.75
N GLU A 40 11.75 11.49 37.69
CA GLU A 40 11.52 12.91 37.56
C GLU A 40 12.89 13.59 37.36
N LEU A 41 13.09 14.32 36.27
CA LEU A 41 14.19 15.27 36.07
C LEU A 41 13.69 16.29 35.04
N VAL A 42 13.11 17.40 35.49
CA VAL A 42 13.76 18.68 35.82
C VAL A 42 14.33 19.36 34.56
N GLY A 43 13.88 20.61 34.39
CA GLY A 43 14.04 21.41 33.19
C GLY A 43 15.46 21.91 32.89
N ALA A 44 15.58 22.46 31.69
CA ALA A 44 16.52 23.53 31.40
C ALA A 44 15.94 24.45 30.32
N GLU A 45 15.97 25.74 30.66
CA GLU A 45 15.52 26.92 29.92
C GLU A 45 16.29 27.21 28.62
N PRO A 46 15.85 28.20 27.82
CA PRO A 46 16.28 28.43 26.45
C PRO A 46 17.53 29.30 26.34
N ALA A 47 18.42 28.97 25.41
CA ALA A 47 19.50 29.86 24.99
C ALA A 47 19.08 30.65 23.75
N GLN A 48 18.73 31.92 23.97
CA GLN A 48 18.91 33.00 23.00
C GLN A 48 20.40 33.20 22.75
N GLN A 49 20.85 33.20 21.49
CA GLN A 49 21.90 34.14 21.11
C GLN A 49 21.89 34.49 19.63
N ALA A 50 21.92 35.80 19.41
CA ALA A 50 21.98 36.49 18.15
C ALA A 50 23.35 36.35 17.48
N ALA A 51 23.35 36.36 16.14
CA ALA A 51 24.48 36.87 15.38
C ALA A 51 23.98 37.48 14.08
N ALA A 52 23.86 38.81 14.10
CA ALA A 52 23.82 39.66 12.93
C ALA A 52 25.16 39.53 12.17
N GLY A 53 25.08 39.35 10.86
CA GLY A 53 26.24 39.28 9.98
C GLY A 53 25.89 39.77 8.59
N GLY A 54 25.70 41.09 8.47
CA GLY A 54 25.44 41.74 7.19
C GLY A 54 26.63 41.62 6.25
N HIS A 55 26.39 41.12 5.03
CA HIS A 55 27.29 41.27 3.90
C HIS A 55 26.49 41.79 2.72
N SER A 56 26.45 43.12 2.65
CA SER A 56 26.00 43.88 1.49
C SER A 56 26.98 43.63 0.35
N ARG A 57 26.53 42.93 -0.70
CA ARG A 57 27.24 42.86 -1.99
C ARG A 57 26.29 43.35 -3.07
N SER A 58 26.53 44.58 -3.52
CA SER A 58 25.93 45.17 -4.70
C SER A 58 26.25 44.34 -5.95
N PRO A 59 25.28 44.09 -6.85
CA PRO A 59 25.57 43.55 -8.16
C PRO A 59 26.00 44.65 -9.14
N PRO A 60 26.93 44.38 -10.06
CA PRO A 60 27.17 45.26 -11.20
C PRO A 60 26.06 45.10 -12.23
N THR A 61 25.39 46.22 -12.52
CA THR A 61 24.62 46.45 -13.73
C THR A 61 25.50 46.31 -14.97
N SER A 62 25.14 45.41 -15.88
CA SER A 62 25.58 45.46 -17.27
C SER A 62 24.40 45.18 -18.19
N ALA A 63 23.95 46.22 -18.86
CA ALA A 63 23.05 46.17 -19.99
C ALA A 63 23.81 45.64 -21.22
N ALA A 64 23.23 44.66 -21.91
CA ALA A 64 23.50 44.44 -23.32
C ALA A 64 22.27 43.79 -23.95
N ALA A 65 21.56 44.59 -24.74
CA ALA A 65 20.48 44.17 -25.61
C ALA A 65 21.06 43.29 -26.74
N GLY A 66 20.52 42.08 -26.87
CA GLY A 66 20.75 41.20 -28.01
C GLY A 66 19.42 40.57 -28.40
N ALA A 67 18.74 41.16 -29.38
CA ALA A 67 17.54 40.58 -29.97
C ALA A 67 17.94 39.33 -30.78
N HIS A 68 17.64 38.15 -30.25
CA HIS A 68 17.68 36.90 -31.01
C HIS A 68 16.30 36.27 -31.06
N SER A 69 15.68 36.48 -32.22
CA SER A 69 14.54 35.73 -32.73
C SER A 69 14.93 34.26 -32.89
N GLY A 70 14.34 33.39 -32.07
CA GLY A 70 14.54 31.95 -32.12
C GLY A 70 13.55 31.16 -31.26
N ASN A 71 12.28 31.55 -31.27
CA ASN A 71 11.28 31.07 -30.29
C ASN A 71 10.51 29.80 -30.71
N GLY A 72 11.18 28.87 -31.41
CA GLY A 72 10.58 27.60 -31.87
C GLY A 72 11.12 26.33 -31.19
N GLY A 73 12.24 26.42 -30.47
CA GLY A 73 12.91 25.26 -29.87
C GLY A 73 12.57 24.97 -28.39
N ALA A 74 12.02 25.95 -27.66
CA ALA A 74 11.83 25.84 -26.21
C ALA A 74 10.69 24.89 -25.78
N ALA A 75 9.70 24.64 -26.64
CA ALA A 75 8.54 23.81 -26.31
C ALA A 75 8.81 22.30 -26.41
N LEU A 76 9.78 21.88 -27.23
CA LEU A 76 10.16 20.47 -27.37
C LEU A 76 11.13 20.05 -26.25
N THR A 77 11.96 20.97 -25.76
CA THR A 77 12.89 20.70 -24.65
C THR A 77 12.17 20.53 -23.32
N SER A 78 11.10 21.30 -23.05
CA SER A 78 10.35 21.21 -21.78
C SER A 78 9.61 19.87 -21.61
N SER A 79 9.15 19.26 -22.70
CA SER A 79 8.46 17.96 -22.66
C SER A 79 9.42 16.80 -22.35
N SER A 80 10.61 16.83 -22.95
CA SER A 80 11.66 15.82 -22.71
C SER A 80 12.21 15.90 -21.28
N GLU A 81 12.31 17.11 -20.72
CA GLU A 81 12.81 17.33 -19.36
C GLU A 81 11.82 16.86 -18.29
N ALA A 82 10.51 17.12 -18.49
CA ALA A 82 9.47 16.62 -17.61
C ALA A 82 9.43 15.08 -17.58
N ALA A 83 9.51 14.42 -18.74
CA ALA A 83 9.55 12.97 -18.82
C ALA A 83 10.80 12.37 -18.15
N ALA A 84 11.95 13.03 -18.26
CA ALA A 84 13.17 12.61 -17.58
C ALA A 84 13.06 12.77 -16.06
N GLN A 85 12.41 13.84 -15.58
CA GLN A 85 12.15 14.07 -14.16
C GLN A 85 11.20 13.01 -13.58
N ASP A 86 10.11 12.70 -14.28
CA ASP A 86 9.16 11.66 -13.86
C ASP A 86 9.83 10.28 -13.79
N ALA A 87 10.68 9.96 -14.78
CA ALA A 87 11.47 8.74 -14.77
C ALA A 87 12.46 8.69 -13.60
N ALA A 88 13.09 9.82 -13.25
CA ALA A 88 13.99 9.91 -12.11
C ALA A 88 13.26 9.72 -10.78
N VAL A 89 12.07 10.29 -10.62
CA VAL A 89 11.22 10.08 -9.43
C VAL A 89 10.78 8.62 -9.32
N ALA A 90 10.32 8.02 -10.42
CA ALA A 90 9.94 6.60 -10.43
C ALA A 90 11.11 5.68 -10.05
N ALA A 91 12.32 5.97 -10.56
CA ALA A 91 13.53 5.24 -10.19
C ALA A 91 13.89 5.42 -8.70
N ALA A 92 13.78 6.63 -8.16
CA ALA A 92 14.01 6.90 -6.74
C ALA A 92 13.03 6.12 -5.85
N VAL A 93 11.73 6.07 -6.22
CA VAL A 93 10.71 5.28 -5.51
C VAL A 93 11.06 3.79 -5.51
N LEU A 94 11.55 3.26 -6.64
CA LEU A 94 11.97 1.86 -6.72
C LEU A 94 13.21 1.55 -5.87
N LEU A 95 14.12 2.50 -5.71
CA LEU A 95 15.32 2.34 -4.87
C LEU A 95 15.02 2.39 -3.38
N LEU A 96 14.04 3.20 -2.97
CA LEU A 96 13.60 3.29 -1.58
C LEU A 96 12.78 2.06 -1.14
N ARG A 97 12.39 1.19 -2.07
CA ARG A 97 11.65 -0.03 -1.75
C ARG A 97 12.57 -1.05 -1.07
N PRO A 98 12.21 -1.58 0.12
CA PRO A 98 12.98 -2.63 0.75
C PRO A 98 13.07 -3.88 -0.15
N PRO A 99 14.23 -4.56 -0.21
CA PRO A 99 14.36 -5.77 -1.01
C PRO A 99 13.36 -6.83 -0.53
N PRO A 100 12.74 -7.59 -1.44
CA PRO A 100 11.86 -8.68 -1.04
C PRO A 100 12.64 -9.72 -0.19
N PRO A 101 11.97 -10.45 0.71
CA PRO A 101 12.62 -11.49 1.48
C PRO A 101 13.25 -12.54 0.55
N ALA A 102 14.53 -12.86 0.78
CA ALA A 102 15.38 -13.62 -0.14
C ALA A 102 14.89 -15.05 -0.45
N ASN A 103 13.95 -15.59 0.32
CA ASN A 103 13.63 -17.02 0.32
C ASN A 103 12.34 -17.39 -0.44
N SER A 104 11.74 -16.50 -1.23
CA SER A 104 10.55 -16.84 -2.02
C SER A 104 10.87 -17.09 -3.50
N ALA A 105 10.30 -18.15 -4.08
CA ALA A 105 10.41 -18.44 -5.52
C ALA A 105 9.90 -17.27 -6.38
N ALA A 106 8.88 -16.55 -5.90
CA ALA A 106 8.38 -15.33 -6.53
C ALA A 106 9.42 -14.18 -6.50
N ALA A 107 10.12 -13.99 -5.39
CA ALA A 107 11.22 -13.02 -5.30
C ALA A 107 12.38 -13.40 -6.23
N ALA A 108 12.69 -14.70 -6.35
CA ALA A 108 13.70 -15.18 -7.29
C ALA A 108 13.30 -14.92 -8.76
N ALA A 109 12.06 -15.22 -9.13
CA ALA A 109 11.54 -14.97 -10.48
C ALA A 109 11.48 -13.47 -10.81
N ALA A 110 10.97 -12.65 -9.89
CA ALA A 110 10.96 -11.20 -10.04
C ALA A 110 12.38 -10.63 -10.13
N GLY A 111 13.31 -11.15 -9.31
CA GLY A 111 14.73 -10.79 -9.35
C GLY A 111 15.39 -11.16 -10.67
N ALA A 112 15.10 -12.33 -11.23
CA ALA A 112 15.60 -12.76 -12.53
C ALA A 112 15.06 -11.89 -13.67
N TRP A 113 13.76 -11.59 -13.68
CA TRP A 113 13.14 -10.69 -14.64
C TRP A 113 13.73 -9.28 -14.55
N LEU A 114 13.82 -8.72 -13.34
CA LEU A 114 14.39 -7.39 -13.12
C LEU A 114 15.86 -7.35 -13.57
N SER A 115 16.63 -8.38 -13.23
CA SER A 115 18.04 -8.50 -13.66
C SER A 115 18.16 -8.55 -15.17
N ALA A 116 17.32 -9.33 -15.86
CA ALA A 116 17.28 -9.40 -17.31
C ALA A 116 16.90 -8.04 -17.91
N ARG A 117 15.92 -7.34 -17.32
CA ARG A 117 15.51 -6.02 -17.78
C ARG A 117 16.63 -4.99 -17.59
N VAL A 118 17.28 -4.96 -16.42
CA VAL A 118 18.42 -4.08 -16.13
C VAL A 118 19.56 -4.34 -17.10
N ARG A 119 19.87 -5.61 -17.42
CA ARG A 119 20.88 -5.95 -18.43
C ARG A 119 20.53 -5.50 -19.85
N SER A 120 19.24 -5.35 -20.17
CA SER A 120 18.78 -4.84 -21.47
C SER A 120 18.82 -3.31 -21.58
N LEU A 121 19.00 -2.60 -20.47
CA LEU A 121 19.09 -1.15 -20.46
C LEU A 121 20.50 -0.70 -20.89
N PRO A 122 20.62 0.40 -21.65
CA PRO A 122 21.92 0.95 -22.00
C PRO A 122 22.68 1.31 -20.72
N VAL A 123 23.92 0.81 -20.63
CA VAL A 123 24.81 1.14 -19.50
C VAL A 123 25.32 2.56 -19.71
N LEU A 124 24.84 3.49 -18.88
CA LEU A 124 25.37 4.85 -18.86
C LEU A 124 26.79 4.83 -18.30
N VAL A 125 27.72 5.49 -18.99
CA VAL A 125 29.12 5.65 -18.56
C VAL A 125 29.56 7.11 -18.74
N GLY A 126 30.61 7.52 -18.03
CA GLY A 126 31.19 8.85 -18.19
C GLY A 126 30.24 10.00 -17.76
N PRO A 127 30.23 11.14 -18.47
CA PRO A 127 29.45 12.32 -18.09
C PRO A 127 27.94 12.03 -17.93
N ASP A 128 27.37 11.21 -18.80
CA ASP A 128 25.94 10.89 -18.79
C ASP A 128 25.55 10.09 -17.54
N TYR A 129 26.42 9.17 -17.10
CA TYR A 129 26.23 8.44 -15.84
C TYR A 129 26.20 9.40 -14.64
N TYR A 130 27.18 10.31 -14.56
CA TYR A 130 27.23 11.25 -13.45
C TYR A 130 26.07 12.24 -13.47
N GLY A 131 25.64 12.70 -14.65
CA GLY A 131 24.45 13.52 -14.82
C GLY A 131 23.20 12.80 -14.30
N ALA A 132 22.94 11.57 -14.78
CA ALA A 132 21.81 10.78 -14.34
C ALA A 132 21.85 10.48 -12.83
N LYS A 133 23.03 10.17 -12.29
CA LYS A 133 23.23 9.96 -10.84
C LYS A 133 22.88 11.19 -10.03
N GLN A 134 23.33 12.38 -10.46
CA GLN A 134 23.02 13.62 -9.75
C GLN A 134 21.53 13.95 -9.82
N SER A 135 20.89 13.77 -10.98
CA SER A 135 19.44 13.96 -11.13
C SER A 135 18.65 13.01 -10.23
N LEU A 136 19.06 11.75 -10.13
CA LEU A 136 18.44 10.77 -9.23
C LEU A 136 18.57 11.18 -7.76
N LEU A 137 19.77 11.57 -7.30
CA LEU A 137 19.99 12.02 -5.93
C LEU A 137 19.20 13.30 -5.60
N ALA A 138 19.09 14.22 -6.55
CA ALA A 138 18.29 15.43 -6.40
C ALA A 138 16.79 15.09 -6.29
N ALA A 139 16.29 14.18 -7.13
CA ALA A 139 14.92 13.70 -7.09
C ALA A 139 14.61 12.97 -5.77
N GLU A 140 15.51 12.11 -5.30
CA GLU A 140 15.40 11.42 -4.00
C GLU A 140 15.32 12.43 -2.85
N ALA A 141 16.21 13.43 -2.83
CA ALA A 141 16.19 14.45 -1.78
C ALA A 141 14.89 15.29 -1.79
N LEU A 142 14.36 15.62 -2.97
CA LEU A 142 13.07 16.30 -3.10
C LEU A 142 11.92 15.42 -2.61
N LEU A 143 11.92 14.13 -2.97
CA LEU A 143 10.92 13.16 -2.55
C LEU A 143 10.93 12.99 -1.03
N LEU A 144 12.09 12.77 -0.42
CA LEU A 144 12.22 12.62 1.03
C LEU A 144 11.77 13.88 1.78
N ARG A 145 12.08 15.08 1.27
CA ARG A 145 11.57 16.33 1.83
C ARG A 145 10.06 16.47 1.70
N ALA A 146 9.49 16.09 0.56
CA ALA A 146 8.05 16.10 0.34
C ALA A 146 7.32 15.12 1.27
N LEU A 147 7.95 13.99 1.58
CA LEU A 147 7.45 13.00 2.54
C LEU A 147 7.75 13.35 4.00
N GLY A 148 8.40 14.48 4.30
CA GLY A 148 8.81 14.83 5.66
C GLY A 148 9.77 13.80 6.28
N PHE A 149 10.50 13.05 5.45
CA PHE A 149 11.33 11.90 5.85
C PHE A 149 10.55 10.74 6.51
N GLU A 150 9.22 10.72 6.40
CA GLU A 150 8.39 9.60 6.81
C GLU A 150 8.35 8.54 5.71
N VAL A 151 9.35 7.65 5.70
CA VAL A 151 9.46 6.56 4.71
C VAL A 151 8.58 5.35 5.08
N CYS A 152 8.03 5.34 6.28
CA CYS A 152 7.15 4.27 6.77
C CYS A 152 5.71 4.47 6.30
N VAL A 153 5.41 4.05 5.06
CA VAL A 153 4.04 4.07 4.54
C VAL A 153 3.29 2.82 5.02
N ALA A 154 2.24 3.03 5.82
CA ALA A 154 1.34 1.97 6.22
C ALA A 154 0.72 1.31 4.97
N GLN A 155 0.91 0.01 4.82
CA GLN A 155 0.41 -0.73 3.67
C GLN A 155 -1.03 -1.18 3.94
N PRO A 156 -2.05 -0.78 3.14
CA PRO A 156 -3.44 -1.20 3.37
C PRO A 156 -3.63 -2.72 3.27
N PHE A 157 -2.73 -3.41 2.57
CA PHE A 157 -2.69 -4.86 2.46
C PHE A 157 -2.55 -5.56 3.83
N ALA A 158 -1.79 -4.96 4.76
CA ALA A 158 -1.63 -5.52 6.10
C ALA A 158 -2.97 -5.50 6.87
N PHE A 159 -3.70 -4.39 6.78
CA PHE A 159 -5.03 -4.28 7.37
C PHE A 159 -6.01 -5.28 6.74
N LEU A 160 -6.03 -5.41 5.40
CA LEU A 160 -6.88 -6.37 4.69
C LEU A 160 -6.63 -7.80 5.17
N LEU A 161 -5.35 -8.22 5.23
CA LEU A 161 -5.00 -9.58 5.65
C LEU A 161 -5.33 -9.85 7.11
N ASN A 162 -5.12 -8.87 8.00
CA ASN A 162 -5.49 -9.00 9.41
C ASN A 162 -7.03 -9.08 9.57
N ALA A 163 -7.77 -8.22 8.89
CA ALA A 163 -9.22 -8.26 8.83
C ALA A 163 -9.74 -9.62 8.32
N ALA A 164 -9.20 -10.10 7.20
CA ALA A 164 -9.58 -11.39 6.62
C ALA A 164 -9.33 -12.57 7.58
N ARG A 165 -8.23 -12.55 8.34
CA ARG A 165 -7.94 -13.55 9.38
C ARG A 165 -8.92 -13.46 10.55
N CYS A 166 -9.17 -12.25 11.06
CA CYS A 166 -10.11 -12.03 12.17
C CYS A 166 -11.53 -12.51 11.82
N LEU A 167 -11.96 -12.26 10.58
CA LEU A 167 -13.28 -12.64 10.06
C LEU A 167 -13.33 -14.08 9.52
N ARG A 168 -12.19 -14.79 9.51
CA ARG A 168 -12.04 -16.15 8.96
C ARG A 168 -12.56 -16.28 7.52
N LEU A 169 -12.23 -15.31 6.67
CA LEU A 169 -12.70 -15.30 5.29
C LEU A 169 -12.14 -16.49 4.50
N PRO A 170 -12.94 -17.07 3.58
CA PRO A 170 -12.45 -18.08 2.66
C PRO A 170 -11.25 -17.60 1.83
N PRO A 171 -10.30 -18.49 1.47
CA PRO A 171 -9.12 -18.11 0.70
C PRO A 171 -9.45 -17.45 -0.65
N GLY A 172 -10.51 -17.91 -1.33
CA GLY A 172 -10.96 -17.33 -2.59
C GLY A 172 -11.39 -15.87 -2.47
N GLN A 173 -12.19 -15.56 -1.43
CA GLN A 173 -12.63 -14.20 -1.13
C GLN A 173 -11.46 -13.29 -0.75
N THR A 174 -10.50 -13.80 0.03
CA THR A 174 -9.29 -13.05 0.39
C THR A 174 -8.45 -12.70 -0.85
N ARG A 175 -8.27 -13.65 -1.77
CA ARG A 175 -7.55 -13.41 -3.04
C ARG A 175 -8.28 -12.39 -3.92
N LEU A 176 -9.61 -12.48 -4.01
CA LEU A 176 -10.41 -11.49 -4.72
C LEU A 176 -10.23 -10.10 -4.12
N ALA A 177 -10.38 -9.95 -2.80
CA ALA A 177 -10.21 -8.68 -2.11
C ALA A 177 -8.79 -8.09 -2.31
N LEU A 178 -7.76 -8.93 -2.29
CA LEU A 178 -6.38 -8.50 -2.59
C LEU A 178 -6.23 -8.00 -4.03
N ALA A 179 -6.85 -8.69 -5.00
CA ALA A 179 -6.82 -8.26 -6.41
C ALA A 179 -7.51 -6.90 -6.59
N LEU A 180 -8.71 -6.74 -6.02
CA LEU A 180 -9.45 -5.47 -6.05
C LEU A 180 -8.67 -4.33 -5.38
N LEU A 181 -8.06 -4.60 -4.21
CA LEU A 181 -7.24 -3.61 -3.51
C LEU A 181 -6.00 -3.23 -4.33
N ASN A 182 -5.35 -4.20 -4.98
CA ASN A 182 -4.19 -3.96 -5.83
C ASN A 182 -4.55 -3.05 -7.00
N ASP A 183 -5.65 -3.33 -7.69
CA ASP A 183 -6.08 -2.53 -8.84
C ASP A 183 -6.45 -1.10 -8.40
N LEU A 184 -7.17 -0.95 -7.28
CA LEU A 184 -7.44 0.37 -6.71
C LEU A 184 -6.17 1.11 -6.30
N TRP A 185 -5.20 0.42 -5.70
CA TRP A 185 -3.96 1.04 -5.26
C TRP A 185 -3.15 1.58 -6.44
N LEU A 186 -3.14 0.85 -7.56
CA LEU A 186 -2.43 1.25 -8.78
C LEU A 186 -3.18 2.30 -9.59
N GLY A 187 -4.52 2.23 -9.63
CA GLY A 187 -5.35 3.05 -10.50
C GLY A 187 -5.97 4.27 -9.85
N THR A 188 -5.82 4.46 -8.54
CA THR A 188 -6.42 5.59 -7.80
C THR A 188 -5.42 6.27 -6.87
N ARG A 189 -5.88 7.33 -6.18
CA ARG A 189 -5.11 8.05 -5.16
C ARG A 189 -5.24 7.46 -3.76
N LEU A 190 -5.62 6.19 -3.63
CA LEU A 190 -5.81 5.51 -2.34
C LEU A 190 -4.59 5.65 -1.40
N GLY A 191 -3.38 5.58 -1.95
CA GLY A 191 -2.14 5.73 -1.18
C GLY A 191 -1.90 7.12 -0.59
N THR A 192 -2.63 8.14 -1.06
CA THR A 192 -2.55 9.52 -0.53
C THR A 192 -3.60 9.83 0.54
N LEU A 193 -4.53 8.90 0.77
CA LEU A 193 -5.56 9.07 1.80
C LEU A 193 -4.96 8.87 3.21
N GLY A 194 -5.55 9.53 4.20
CA GLY A 194 -5.21 9.30 5.60
C GLY A 194 -5.55 7.87 6.06
N ALA A 195 -4.91 7.41 7.13
CA ALA A 195 -5.02 6.03 7.60
C ALA A 195 -6.48 5.58 7.86
N ALA A 196 -7.31 6.45 8.44
CA ALA A 196 -8.72 6.14 8.70
C ALA A 196 -9.52 5.96 7.39
N GLN A 197 -9.27 6.80 6.39
CA GLN A 197 -9.90 6.70 5.07
C GLN A 197 -9.41 5.45 4.32
N GLN A 198 -8.12 5.11 4.44
CA GLN A 198 -7.58 3.86 3.89
C GLN A 198 -8.24 2.63 4.53
N GLN A 199 -8.41 2.60 5.85
CA GLN A 199 -9.12 1.51 6.54
C GLN A 199 -10.56 1.38 6.06
N ARG A 200 -11.28 2.50 5.90
CA ARG A 200 -12.64 2.52 5.34
C ARG A 200 -12.68 1.97 3.91
N ALA A 201 -11.75 2.39 3.05
CA ALA A 201 -11.64 1.89 1.69
C ALA A 201 -11.35 0.38 1.65
N VAL A 202 -10.45 -0.13 2.50
CA VAL A 202 -10.16 -1.56 2.58
C VAL A 202 -11.38 -2.35 3.08
N ALA A 203 -12.13 -1.83 4.06
CA ALA A 203 -13.37 -2.45 4.51
C ALA A 203 -14.40 -2.53 3.38
N ALA A 204 -14.55 -1.46 2.60
CA ALA A 204 -15.41 -1.44 1.41
C ALA A 204 -14.93 -2.43 0.33
N VAL A 205 -13.62 -2.61 0.15
CA VAL A 205 -13.08 -3.62 -0.77
C VAL A 205 -13.41 -5.05 -0.33
N LEU A 206 -13.30 -5.35 0.96
CA LEU A 206 -13.67 -6.65 1.51
C LEU A 206 -15.18 -6.92 1.38
N GLU A 207 -16.00 -5.90 1.62
CA GLU A 207 -17.46 -5.98 1.42
C GLU A 207 -17.81 -6.18 -0.07
N ALA A 208 -17.15 -5.45 -0.97
CA ALA A 208 -17.29 -5.65 -2.41
C ALA A 208 -16.92 -7.08 -2.82
N ALA A 209 -15.81 -7.61 -2.30
CA ALA A 209 -15.38 -8.99 -2.55
C ALA A 209 -16.40 -10.02 -2.04
N ALA A 210 -17.02 -9.78 -0.87
CA ALA A 210 -18.08 -10.62 -0.32
C ALA A 210 -19.32 -10.67 -1.23
N ARG A 211 -19.75 -9.51 -1.73
CA ARG A 211 -20.90 -9.40 -2.64
C ARG A 211 -20.62 -10.07 -3.97
N LEU A 212 -19.44 -9.85 -4.55
CA LEU A 212 -19.03 -10.44 -5.82
C LEU A 212 -18.85 -11.96 -5.74
N SER A 213 -18.39 -12.48 -4.59
CA SER A 213 -18.26 -13.93 -4.38
C SER A 213 -19.59 -14.62 -4.03
N GLY A 214 -20.63 -13.84 -3.70
CA GLY A 214 -21.89 -14.36 -3.17
C GLY A 214 -21.76 -15.00 -1.78
N GLN A 215 -20.64 -14.78 -1.08
CA GLN A 215 -20.38 -15.33 0.25
C GLN A 215 -20.42 -14.19 1.27
N PRO A 216 -21.50 -14.07 2.07
CA PRO A 216 -21.60 -13.02 3.06
C PRO A 216 -20.54 -13.22 4.16
N VAL A 217 -20.01 -12.11 4.66
CA VAL A 217 -19.09 -12.14 5.81
C VAL A 217 -19.89 -12.48 7.07
N TRP A 218 -19.42 -13.47 7.82
CA TRP A 218 -20.07 -13.86 9.05
C TRP A 218 -19.94 -12.77 10.14
N VAL A 219 -21.07 -12.46 10.78
CA VAL A 219 -21.14 -11.56 11.95
C VAL A 219 -21.52 -12.42 13.16
N PRO A 220 -20.77 -12.36 14.28
CA PRO A 220 -21.14 -13.07 15.50
C PRO A 220 -22.52 -12.63 16.02
N PRO A 221 -23.41 -13.54 16.47
CA PRO A 221 -24.74 -13.16 16.96
C PRO A 221 -24.73 -12.11 18.08
N ARG A 222 -23.76 -12.22 19.01
CA ARG A 222 -23.56 -11.24 20.10
C ARG A 222 -23.25 -9.82 19.60
N ALA A 223 -22.63 -9.70 18.43
CA ALA A 223 -22.36 -8.41 17.80
C ALA A 223 -23.66 -7.76 17.32
N THR A 224 -24.53 -8.55 16.69
CA THR A 224 -25.84 -8.12 16.24
C THR A 224 -26.73 -7.73 17.42
N GLU A 225 -26.70 -8.49 18.52
CA GLU A 225 -27.39 -8.17 19.78
C GLU A 225 -26.89 -6.84 20.40
N ALA A 226 -25.60 -6.53 20.23
CA ALA A 226 -25.02 -5.25 20.64
C ALA A 226 -25.37 -4.08 19.70
N GLY A 227 -26.23 -4.31 18.70
CA GLY A 227 -26.71 -3.28 17.77
C GLY A 227 -25.78 -3.03 16.59
N LEU A 228 -24.73 -3.83 16.40
CA LEU A 228 -23.86 -3.71 15.24
C LEU A 228 -24.62 -4.15 13.98
N ARG A 229 -24.53 -3.32 12.93
CA ARG A 229 -25.24 -3.51 11.65
C ARG A 229 -24.38 -4.21 10.60
N GLY A 230 -23.07 -4.19 10.75
CA GLY A 230 -22.13 -4.78 9.79
C GLY A 230 -20.84 -5.27 10.43
N TRP A 231 -20.19 -6.23 9.77
CA TRP A 231 -18.94 -6.83 10.25
C TRP A 231 -17.80 -5.81 10.33
N TRP A 232 -17.81 -4.76 9.51
CA TRP A 232 -16.76 -3.73 9.51
C TRP A 232 -16.70 -2.94 10.83
N GLN A 233 -17.84 -2.83 11.53
CA GLN A 233 -17.89 -2.18 12.84
C GLN A 233 -17.14 -2.97 13.91
N LEU A 234 -17.01 -4.31 13.75
CA LEU A 234 -16.17 -5.15 14.63
C LEU A 234 -14.68 -4.81 14.51
N LEU A 235 -14.27 -4.26 13.38
CA LEU A 235 -12.90 -3.81 13.15
C LEU A 235 -12.69 -2.34 13.54
N GLY A 236 -13.67 -1.71 14.19
CA GLY A 236 -13.61 -0.30 14.57
C GLY A 236 -13.82 0.67 13.39
N VAL A 237 -14.29 0.18 12.24
CA VAL A 237 -14.63 1.05 11.11
C VAL A 237 -15.97 1.72 11.43
N GLY A 238 -15.91 2.96 11.90
CA GLY A 238 -17.08 3.77 12.24
C GLY A 238 -17.82 4.27 11.01
N ALA A 239 -18.30 3.36 10.16
CA ALA A 239 -19.15 3.64 9.01
C ALA A 239 -20.54 3.05 9.24
N GLU A 240 -21.56 3.84 8.94
CA GLU A 240 -22.95 3.39 8.92
C GLU A 240 -23.22 2.51 7.69
N GLU A 241 -24.31 1.75 7.72
CA GLU A 241 -24.68 0.84 6.61
C GLU A 241 -24.82 1.58 5.27
N ALA A 242 -25.54 2.71 5.26
CA ALA A 242 -25.70 3.54 4.07
C ALA A 242 -24.36 4.14 3.58
N GLU A 243 -23.46 4.49 4.51
CA GLU A 243 -22.12 4.98 4.17
C GLU A 243 -21.28 3.87 3.54
N MET A 244 -21.31 2.65 4.12
CA MET A 244 -20.60 1.50 3.58
C MET A 244 -21.12 1.13 2.19
N GLU A 245 -22.43 1.17 1.97
CA GLU A 245 -23.03 0.96 0.64
C GLU A 245 -22.46 1.95 -0.39
N ALA A 246 -22.40 3.23 -0.04
CA ALA A 246 -21.84 4.26 -0.91
C ALA A 246 -20.34 4.03 -1.19
N LEU A 247 -19.57 3.64 -0.18
CA LEU A 247 -18.14 3.33 -0.33
C LEU A 247 -17.91 2.11 -1.24
N VAL A 248 -18.70 1.05 -1.08
CA VAL A 248 -18.67 -0.13 -1.95
C VAL A 248 -18.99 0.26 -3.40
N GLY A 249 -20.03 1.08 -3.59
CA GLY A 249 -20.39 1.62 -4.90
C GLY A 249 -19.24 2.42 -5.54
N ALA A 250 -18.59 3.30 -4.77
CA ALA A 250 -17.45 4.09 -5.23
C ALA A 250 -16.24 3.22 -5.60
N VAL A 251 -15.93 2.19 -4.79
CA VAL A 251 -14.88 1.20 -5.06
C VAL A 251 -15.14 0.48 -6.39
N LEU A 252 -16.34 -0.04 -6.58
CA LEU A 252 -16.69 -0.77 -7.80
C LEU A 252 -16.67 0.13 -9.03
N GLN A 253 -17.16 1.37 -8.93
CA GLN A 253 -17.08 2.34 -10.02
C GLN A 253 -15.64 2.70 -10.38
N ALA A 254 -14.77 2.89 -9.38
CA ALA A 254 -13.36 3.16 -9.62
C ALA A 254 -12.67 1.99 -10.35
N LEU A 255 -12.93 0.76 -9.93
CA LEU A 255 -12.41 -0.45 -10.59
C LEU A 255 -12.86 -0.54 -12.06
N VAL A 256 -14.15 -0.31 -12.33
CA VAL A 256 -14.67 -0.27 -13.70
C VAL A 256 -13.96 0.82 -14.53
N GLY A 257 -13.73 2.00 -13.94
CA GLY A 257 -12.97 3.08 -14.58
C GLY A 257 -11.54 2.67 -14.94
N ILE A 258 -10.85 1.99 -14.03
CA ILE A 258 -9.48 1.50 -14.22
C ILE A 258 -9.42 0.48 -15.37
N HIS A 259 -10.33 -0.50 -15.39
CA HIS A 259 -10.34 -1.51 -16.44
C HIS A 259 -10.68 -0.92 -17.81
N ARG A 260 -11.65 0.01 -17.91
CA ARG A 260 -11.95 0.71 -19.17
C ARG A 260 -10.77 1.54 -19.67
N ALA A 261 -10.06 2.22 -18.77
CA ALA A 261 -8.85 2.96 -19.13
C ALA A 261 -7.75 2.02 -19.65
N ALA A 262 -7.60 0.83 -19.05
CA ALA A 262 -6.65 -0.17 -19.51
C ALA A 262 -7.01 -0.73 -20.91
N GLU A 263 -8.29 -1.01 -21.17
CA GLU A 263 -8.77 -1.49 -22.47
C GLU A 263 -8.56 -0.45 -23.58
N THR A 264 -8.82 0.82 -23.29
CA THR A 264 -8.65 1.92 -24.25
C THR A 264 -7.19 2.30 -24.47
N GLY A 265 -6.37 2.32 -23.41
CA GLY A 265 -4.93 2.62 -23.49
C GLY A 265 -4.10 1.50 -24.12
N GLY A 266 -4.48 0.24 -23.90
CA GLY A 266 -3.83 -0.91 -24.53
C GLY A 266 -4.00 -0.94 -26.06
N ALA A 267 -5.12 -0.41 -26.56
CA ALA A 267 -5.38 -0.31 -28.00
C ALA A 267 -4.57 0.79 -28.72
N GLN A 268 -3.98 1.74 -27.99
CA GLN A 268 -3.11 2.76 -28.57
C GLN A 268 -1.62 2.39 -28.53
N ALA A 269 -1.25 1.37 -27.75
CA ALA A 269 0.14 0.94 -27.58
C ALA A 269 0.50 -0.34 -28.37
N ALA A 270 -0.46 -0.95 -29.07
CA ALA A 270 -0.30 -2.11 -29.95
C ALA A 270 -0.46 -1.72 -31.42
#